data_AF-A0A060BXF2-F1
#
_entry.id   AF-A0A060BXF2-F1
#
_cell.length_a   1.000
_cell.length_b   1.000
_cell.length_c   1.000
_cell.angle_alpha   90.00
_cell.angle_beta   90.00
_cell.angle_gamma   90.00
#
_symmetry.space_group_name_H-M   'P 1'
#
loop_
_entity.id
_entity.type
_entity.pdbx_description
1 polymer ?
#
loop_
_entity_poly.entity_id
_entity_poly.type
_entity_poly.pdbx_seq_one_letter_code
_entity_poly.pdbx_strand_id
1 'polypeptide(L)'
;EAQLEMNHVPLKGDTILIEVQIKDKDGIRCLDSRKRVEFQLAGEGRLIQNQGTATGSRKIQAANGKAYIKAVIEGKCSVFATVEDMPVSSI
;
A
#
# COMPACT_ATOMS: atom_id res chain seq x y z
N GLU A 1 -6.49 -6.94 17.37
CA GLU A 1 -6.22 -5.65 16.71
C GLU A 1 -6.27 -5.86 15.20
N ALA A 2 -6.62 -4.83 14.43
CA ALA A 2 -6.68 -4.97 12.98
C ALA A 2 -5.27 -5.13 12.38
N GLN A 3 -5.17 -5.93 11.32
CA GLN A 3 -3.92 -6.31 10.68
C GLN A 3 -3.84 -5.74 9.27
N LEU A 4 -2.60 -5.45 8.83
CA LEU A 4 -2.33 -5.02 7.47
C LEU A 4 -1.56 -6.13 6.75
N GLU A 5 -2.11 -6.58 5.64
CA GLU A 5 -1.43 -7.48 4.72
C GLU A 5 -0.97 -6.68 3.51
N MET A 6 0.33 -6.70 3.25
CA MET A 6 0.91 -6.08 2.06
C MET A 6 1.26 -7.18 1.05
N ASN A 7 1.02 -6.91 -0.23
CA ASN A 7 1.43 -7.74 -1.35
C ASN A 7 1.95 -6.85 -2.48
N HIS A 8 2.68 -7.43 -3.42
CA HIS A 8 3.06 -6.73 -4.64
C HIS A 8 2.97 -7.65 -5.86
N VAL A 9 2.71 -7.03 -7.01
CA VAL A 9 2.66 -7.72 -8.32
C VAL A 9 3.55 -6.95 -9.30
N PRO A 10 4.50 -7.61 -9.97
CA PRO A 10 5.27 -6.98 -11.05
C PRO A 10 4.35 -6.52 -12.19
N LEU A 11 4.61 -5.34 -12.73
CA LEU A 11 3.99 -4.82 -13.95
C LEU A 11 5.03 -4.83 -15.09
N LYS A 12 4.99 -3.82 -15.96
CA LYS A 12 5.92 -3.69 -17.09
C LYS A 12 7.21 -2.99 -16.66
N GLY A 13 8.35 -3.55 -17.07
CA GLY A 13 9.67 -3.05 -16.70
C GLY A 13 9.88 -3.11 -15.19
N ASP A 14 10.52 -2.08 -14.64
CA ASP A 14 10.86 -2.02 -13.21
C ASP A 14 9.69 -1.53 -12.33
N THR A 15 8.47 -1.53 -12.86
CA THR A 15 7.29 -1.07 -12.13
C THR A 15 6.60 -2.22 -11.41
N ILE A 16 6.26 -2.04 -10.14
CA ILE A 16 5.41 -2.94 -9.36
C ILE A 16 4.11 -2.24 -8.95
N LEU A 17 3.04 -3.03 -8.75
CA LEU A 17 1.84 -2.60 -8.06
C LEU A 17 1.87 -3.15 -6.64
N ILE A 18 1.87 -2.26 -5.65
CA ILE A 18 1.76 -2.60 -4.24
C ILE A 18 0.28 -2.58 -3.86
N GLU A 19 -0.19 -3.62 -3.18
CA GLU A 19 -1.52 -3.76 -2.59
C GLU A 19 -1.39 -3.79 -1.06
N VAL A 20 -2.26 -3.05 -0.37
CA VAL A 20 -2.48 -3.18 1.07
C VAL A 20 -3.93 -3.59 1.30
N GLN A 21 -4.11 -4.68 2.05
CA GLN A 21 -5.40 -5.18 2.50
C GLN A 21 -5.53 -5.00 4.01
N ILE A 22 -6.58 -4.29 4.43
CA ILE A 22 -6.96 -4.14 5.83
C ILE A 22 -7.77 -5.38 6.24
N LYS A 23 -7.31 -6.06 7.29
CA LYS A 23 -7.96 -7.22 7.90
C LYS A 23 -8.30 -6.93 9.36
N ASP A 24 -9.29 -7.61 9.88
CA ASP A 24 -9.56 -7.61 11.30
C ASP A 24 -8.57 -8.52 12.06
N LYS A 25 -8.81 -8.67 13.36
CA LYS A 25 -7.97 -9.49 14.25
C LYS A 25 -7.99 -10.98 13.90
N ASP A 26 -9.03 -11.43 13.21
CA ASP A 26 -9.25 -12.82 12.85
C ASP A 26 -8.76 -13.09 11.41
N GLY A 27 -8.11 -12.11 10.78
CA GLY A 27 -7.58 -12.19 9.42
C GLY A 27 -8.62 -12.04 8.32
N ILE A 28 -9.84 -11.59 8.67
CA ILE A 28 -10.94 -11.40 7.72
C ILE A 28 -10.84 -10.01 7.10
N ARG A 29 -11.08 -9.90 5.80
CA ARG A 29 -11.00 -8.63 5.05
C ARG A 29 -12.09 -7.66 5.50
N CYS A 30 -11.70 -6.43 5.84
CA CYS A 30 -12.64 -5.36 6.19
C CYS A 30 -13.19 -4.69 4.92
N LEU A 31 -14.19 -5.30 4.28
CA LEU A 31 -14.71 -4.90 2.96
C LEU A 31 -15.45 -3.55 2.93
N ASP A 32 -15.71 -2.93 4.07
CA ASP A 32 -16.32 -1.62 4.22
C ASP A 32 -15.33 -0.55 4.69
N SER A 33 -14.08 -0.93 5.00
CA SER A 33 -13.08 -0.03 5.52
C SER A 33 -12.69 1.03 4.47
N ARG A 34 -12.76 2.29 4.92
CA ARG A 34 -12.33 3.50 4.19
C ARG A 34 -11.17 4.21 4.87
N LYS A 35 -10.47 3.51 5.77
CA LYS A 35 -9.35 4.08 6.51
C LYS A 35 -8.28 4.59 5.54
N ARG A 36 -7.62 5.69 5.91
CA ARG A 36 -6.52 6.24 5.11
C ARG A 36 -5.28 5.37 5.25
N VAL A 37 -4.71 5.03 4.10
CA VAL A 37 -3.43 4.35 3.96
C VAL A 37 -2.41 5.37 3.47
N GLU A 38 -1.25 5.44 4.11
CA GLU A 38 -0.09 6.19 3.63
C GLU A 38 1.03 5.22 3.25
N PHE A 39 1.51 5.34 2.01
CA PHE A 39 2.65 4.59 1.50
C PHE A 39 3.95 5.38 1.66
N GLN A 40 5.03 4.67 1.99
CA GLN A 40 6.39 5.20 2.02
C GLN A 40 7.34 4.19 1.39
N LEU A 41 8.42 4.67 0.79
CA LEU A 41 9.45 3.83 0.19
C LEU A 41 10.82 4.39 0.61
N ALA A 42 11.71 3.50 1.01
CA ALA A 42 13.11 3.79 1.28
C ALA A 42 14.01 2.94 0.38
N GLY A 43 15.10 3.52 -0.13
CA GLY A 43 16.07 2.83 -1.00
C GLY A 43 16.04 3.31 -2.45
N GLU A 44 16.50 2.44 -3.35
CA GLU A 44 16.75 2.73 -4.77
C GLU A 44 15.49 2.56 -5.62
N GLY A 45 14.51 3.43 -5.39
CA GLY A 45 13.24 3.39 -6.09
C GLY A 45 12.37 4.58 -5.75
N ARG A 46 11.17 4.62 -6.33
CA ARG A 46 10.23 5.71 -6.09
C ARG A 46 8.78 5.28 -6.25
N LEU A 47 7.92 5.84 -5.40
CA LEU A 47 6.48 5.75 -5.59
C LEU A 47 6.07 6.58 -6.82
N ILE A 48 5.22 6.01 -7.66
CA ILE A 48 4.50 6.73 -8.71
C ILE A 48 3.29 7.38 -8.03
N GLN A 49 3.45 8.63 -7.63
CA GLN A 49 2.52 9.36 -6.77
C GLN A 49 2.12 10.73 -7.37
N ASN A 50 1.22 11.46 -6.70
CA ASN A 50 0.72 12.78 -7.08
C ASN A 50 -0.04 12.82 -8.44
N GLN A 51 -0.68 11.71 -8.82
CA GLN A 51 -1.44 11.63 -10.06
C GLN A 51 -2.93 11.95 -9.90
N GLY A 52 -3.42 12.01 -8.65
CA GLY A 52 -4.86 12.12 -8.37
C GLY A 52 -5.65 10.87 -8.78
N THR A 53 -5.00 9.70 -8.82
CA THR A 53 -5.61 8.42 -9.22
C THR A 53 -5.60 7.39 -8.10
N ALA A 54 -6.42 6.35 -8.24
CA ALA A 54 -6.56 5.28 -7.25
C ALA A 54 -5.29 4.45 -7.01
N THR A 55 -4.35 4.45 -7.96
CA THR A 55 -3.06 3.73 -7.84
C THR A 55 -1.86 4.68 -7.86
N GLY A 56 -2.10 5.98 -7.78
CA GLY A 56 -1.10 7.04 -7.99
C GLY A 56 -1.13 8.10 -6.89
N SER A 57 -1.59 7.72 -5.70
CA SER A 57 -1.75 8.61 -4.55
C SER A 57 -1.05 8.02 -3.34
N ARG A 58 -0.10 8.77 -2.76
CA ARG A 58 0.65 8.35 -1.57
C ARG A 58 -0.23 8.17 -0.34
N LYS A 59 -1.23 9.05 -0.20
CA LYS A 59 -2.24 9.02 0.86
C LYS A 59 -3.58 8.80 0.19
N ILE A 60 -4.25 7.70 0.52
CA ILE A 60 -5.51 7.33 -0.11
C ILE A 60 -6.41 6.59 0.87
N GLN A 61 -7.72 6.82 0.78
CA GLN A 61 -8.68 5.99 1.51
C GLN A 61 -8.80 4.63 0.85
N ALA A 62 -8.83 3.58 1.66
CA ALA A 62 -9.09 2.25 1.17
C ALA A 62 -10.46 2.17 0.46
N ALA A 63 -10.51 1.47 -0.66
CA ALA A 63 -11.73 1.06 -1.35
C ALA A 63 -11.98 -0.41 -1.01
N ASN A 64 -13.07 -0.67 -0.28
CA ASN A 64 -13.40 -1.99 0.24
C ASN A 64 -12.26 -2.65 1.04
N GLY A 65 -11.59 -1.86 1.88
CA GLY A 65 -10.45 -2.31 2.68
C GLY A 65 -9.15 -2.52 1.89
N LYS A 66 -9.10 -2.12 0.62
CA LYS A 66 -7.89 -2.19 -0.20
C LYS A 66 -7.36 -0.82 -0.63
N ALA A 67 -6.05 -0.68 -0.66
CA ALA A 67 -5.37 0.47 -1.24
C ALA A 67 -4.22 0.02 -2.13
N TYR A 68 -3.91 0.83 -3.15
CA TYR A 68 -2.91 0.50 -4.14
C TYR A 68 -1.98 1.68 -4.40
N ILE A 69 -0.72 1.36 -4.71
CA ILE A 69 0.20 2.34 -5.29
C ILE A 69 1.17 1.65 -6.23
N LYS A 70 1.53 2.32 -7.33
CA LYS A 70 2.60 1.85 -8.20
C LYS A 70 3.95 2.39 -7.72
N ALA A 71 5.00 1.62 -7.89
CA ALA A 71 6.37 2.05 -7.60
C ALA A 71 7.31 1.56 -8.71
N VAL A 72 8.38 2.30 -8.94
CA VAL A 72 9.53 1.85 -9.75
C VAL A 72 10.61 1.38 -8.78
N ILE A 73 11.13 0.17 -9.00
CA ILE A 73 12.15 -0.48 -8.16
C ILE A 73 13.42 -0.66 -9.01
N GLU A 74 14.41 0.20 -8.78
CA GLU A 74 15.67 0.22 -9.55
C GLU A 74 16.79 -0.55 -8.84
N GLY A 75 16.58 -0.89 -7.56
CA GLY A 75 17.49 -1.67 -6.74
C GLY A 75 16.86 -2.05 -5.40
N LYS A 76 17.68 -2.15 -4.35
CA LYS A 76 17.18 -2.57 -3.03
C LYS A 76 16.28 -1.48 -2.43
N CYS A 77 15.02 -1.85 -2.20
CA CYS A 77 14.00 -0.98 -1.61
C CYS A 77 13.26 -1.68 -0.47
N SER A 78 12.69 -0.88 0.43
CA SER A 78 11.71 -1.33 1.42
C SER A 78 10.48 -0.43 1.32
N VAL A 79 9.29 -1.05 1.33
CA VAL A 79 8.02 -0.33 1.24
C VAL A 79 7.28 -0.46 2.57
N PHE A 80 6.77 0.67 3.05
CA PHE A 80 6.02 0.76 4.29
C PHE A 80 4.61 1.26 3.98
N ALA A 81 3.63 0.71 4.70
CA ALA A 81 2.28 1.22 4.71
C ALA A 81 1.81 1.43 6.14
N THR A 82 1.33 2.64 6.41
CA THR A 82 0.66 2.98 7.66
C THR A 82 -0.82 3.17 7.39
N VAL A 83 -1.65 2.78 8.35
CA VAL A 83 -3.08 3.03 8.31
C VAL A 83 -3.46 3.87 9.51
N GLU A 84 -4.31 4.85 9.30
CA GLU A 84 -4.81 5.71 10.36
C GLU A 84 -5.40 4.87 11.50
N ASP A 85 -4.96 5.18 12.72
CA ASP A 85 -5.25 4.45 13.95
C ASP A 85 -4.81 2.97 13.95
N MET A 86 -3.70 2.63 13.27
CA MET A 86 -3.08 1.30 13.28
C MET A 86 -1.54 1.33 13.28
N PRO A 87 -0.87 0.28 13.81
CA PRO A 87 0.57 0.11 13.70
C PRO A 87 1.03 -0.16 12.25
N VAL A 88 2.30 0.12 11.96
CA VAL A 88 2.92 0.08 10.62
C VAL A 88 3.13 -1.35 10.11
N SER A 89 2.99 -1.56 8.79
CA SER A 89 3.34 -2.82 8.10
C SER A 89 4.40 -2.59 7.00
N SER A 90 5.29 -3.56 6.77
CA SER A 90 6.42 -3.45 5.83
C SER A 90 6.65 -4.74 5.03
N ILE A 91 7.12 -4.63 3.78
CA ILE A 91 7.59 -5.73 2.93
C ILE A 91 8.92 -5.38 2.25
#